data_AF-A0A8T7JCZ2-F1
#
_entry.id   AF-A0A8T7JCZ2-F1
#
_cell.length_a   1.000
_cell.length_b   1.000
_cell.length_c   1.000
_cell.angle_alpha   90.00
_cell.angle_beta   90.00
_cell.angle_gamma   90.00
#
_symmetry.space_group_name_H-M   'P 1'
#
loop_
_entity.id
_entity.type
_entity.pdbx_description
1 polymer ?
#
loop_
_entity_poly.entity_id
_entity_poly.type
_entity_poly.pdbx_seq_one_letter_code
_entity_poly.pdbx_strand_id
1 'polypeptide(L)'
;PGIKQQLLTTAMERFFELRETPALKKKPSTSEFIDWLRLLLADDVAQEVLQNTQSGVMPLYGALIKNEQDVQLVERLAFIERRR
;
A
#
# COMPACT_ATOMS: atom_id res chain seq x y z
N PRO A 1 14.51 2.63 18.25
CA PRO A 1 15.13 3.45 17.16
C PRO A 1 14.98 2.87 15.74
N GLY A 2 15.01 1.54 15.54
CA GLY A 2 14.99 0.94 14.19
C GLY A 2 13.62 0.73 13.51
N ILE A 3 12.51 0.76 14.27
CA ILE A 3 11.16 0.44 13.75
C ILE A 3 10.73 1.41 12.63
N LYS A 4 11.06 2.70 12.75
CA LYS A 4 10.72 3.70 11.73
C LYS A 4 11.48 3.49 10.41
N GLN A 5 12.71 2.99 10.48
CA GLN A 5 13.53 2.75 9.29
C GLN A 5 13.06 1.50 8.54
N GLN A 6 12.75 0.42 9.27
CA GLN A 6 12.14 -0.78 8.69
C GLN A 6 10.78 -0.48 8.06
N LEU A 7 9.91 0.28 8.76
CA LEU A 7 8.62 0.69 8.22
C LEU A 7 8.77 1.47 6.90
N LEU A 8 9.72 2.42 6.84
CA LEU A 8 9.95 3.21 5.64
C LEU A 8 10.44 2.33 4.48
N THR A 9 11.38 1.41 4.73
CA THR A 9 11.87 0.48 3.71
C THR A 9 10.72 -0.37 3.16
N THR A 10 9.94 -1.01 4.03
CA THR A 10 8.79 -1.80 3.59
C THR A 10 7.76 -0.96 2.83
N ALA A 11 7.45 0.25 3.30
CA ALA A 11 6.53 1.14 2.62
C ALA A 11 7.03 1.52 1.21
N MET A 12 8.33 1.77 1.05
CA MET A 12 8.94 2.08 -0.26
C MET A 12 8.87 0.88 -1.20
N GLU A 13 9.24 -0.32 -0.74
CA GLU A 13 9.17 -1.55 -1.52
C GLU A 13 7.75 -1.77 -2.05
N ARG A 14 6.75 -1.70 -1.17
CA ARG A 14 5.33 -1.86 -1.53
C ARG A 14 4.83 -0.80 -2.50
N PHE A 15 5.27 0.44 -2.31
CA PHE A 15 4.91 1.52 -3.23
C PHE A 15 5.45 1.28 -4.64
N PHE A 16 6.68 0.78 -4.78
CA PHE A 16 7.25 0.47 -6.08
C PHE A 16 6.63 -0.77 -6.72
N GLU A 17 6.38 -1.84 -5.97
CA GLU A 17 5.63 -3.03 -6.43
C GLU A 17 4.26 -2.62 -7.02
N LEU A 18 3.53 -1.74 -6.32
CA LEU A 18 2.24 -1.24 -6.80
C LEU A 18 2.39 -0.50 -8.15
N ARG A 19 3.45 0.30 -8.34
CA ARG A 19 3.68 1.04 -9.61
C ARG A 19 4.10 0.15 -10.77
N GLU A 20 4.63 -1.03 -10.48
CA GLU A 20 5.02 -2.02 -11.50
C GLU A 20 3.85 -2.89 -11.92
N THR A 21 2.75 -2.90 -11.15
CA THR A 21 1.54 -3.66 -11.47
C THR A 21 0.95 -3.23 -12.83
N PRO A 22 0.93 -4.11 -13.86
CA PRO A 22 0.52 -3.74 -15.22
C PRO A 22 -0.95 -3.34 -15.35
N ALA A 23 -1.80 -3.78 -14.40
CA ALA A 23 -3.24 -3.54 -14.42
C ALA A 23 -3.65 -2.14 -13.95
N LEU A 24 -2.72 -1.34 -13.39
CA LEU A 24 -3.02 0.01 -12.94
C LEU A 24 -3.02 1.00 -14.11
N LYS A 25 -4.20 1.58 -14.37
CA LYS A 25 -4.36 2.65 -15.37
C LYS A 25 -3.59 3.91 -15.00
N LYS A 26 -3.59 4.28 -13.72
CA LYS A 26 -2.83 5.42 -13.18
C LYS A 26 -1.92 4.96 -12.05
N LYS A 27 -0.62 5.12 -12.24
CA LYS A 27 0.37 4.82 -11.20
C LYS A 27 0.26 5.86 -10.08
N PRO A 28 0.33 5.44 -8.80
CA PRO A 28 0.38 6.37 -7.69
C PRO A 28 1.64 7.27 -7.80
N SER A 29 1.49 8.52 -7.38
CA SER A 29 2.47 9.59 -7.41
C SER A 29 3.26 9.66 -6.10
N THR A 30 4.38 10.40 -6.11
CA THR A 30 5.15 10.65 -4.89
C THR A 30 4.33 11.40 -3.83
N SER A 31 3.42 12.29 -4.24
CA SER A 31 2.52 12.97 -3.30
C SER A 31 1.56 12.01 -2.61
N GLU A 32 0.98 11.07 -3.35
CA GLU A 32 0.12 10.01 -2.80
C GLU A 32 0.90 9.09 -1.84
N PHE A 33 2.16 8.77 -2.17
CA PHE A 33 3.04 8.04 -1.25
C PHE A 33 3.31 8.79 0.05
N ILE A 34 3.59 10.09 -0.02
CA ILE A 34 3.83 10.92 1.17
C ILE A 34 2.57 11.00 2.04
N ASP A 35 1.40 11.19 1.43
CA ASP A 35 0.12 11.20 2.16
C ASP A 35 -0.14 9.85 2.83
N TRP A 36 0.12 8.75 2.13
CA TRP A 36 0.00 7.40 2.69
C TRP A 36 0.96 7.16 3.86
N LEU A 37 2.23 7.57 3.73
CA LEU A 37 3.22 7.49 4.82
C LEU A 37 2.77 8.25 6.08
N ARG A 38 2.17 9.44 5.92
CA ARG A 38 1.65 10.22 7.05
C ARG A 38 0.55 9.46 7.79
N LEU A 39 -0.34 8.80 7.06
CA LEU A 39 -1.41 8.01 7.65
C LEU A 39 -0.88 6.76 8.35
N LEU A 40 0.07 6.04 7.73
CA LEU A 40 0.73 4.90 8.37
C LEU A 40 1.40 5.30 9.69
N LEU A 41 2.13 6.42 9.71
CA LEU A 41 2.79 6.89 10.93
C LEU A 41 1.83 7.34 12.04
N ALA A 42 0.56 7.59 11.70
CA ALA A 42 -0.47 7.98 12.64
C ALA A 42 -1.29 6.80 13.20
N ASP A 43 -1.15 5.60 12.62
CA ASP A 43 -1.93 4.42 12.97
C ASP A 43 -1.03 3.20 13.18
N ASP A 44 -0.84 2.82 14.45
CA ASP A 44 0.02 1.72 14.85
C ASP A 44 -0.47 0.34 14.34
N VAL A 45 -1.79 0.17 14.18
CA VAL A 45 -2.36 -1.07 13.62
C VAL A 45 -2.01 -1.17 12.14
N ALA A 46 -2.10 -0.07 11.39
CA ALA A 46 -1.69 -0.04 10.00
C ALA A 46 -0.18 -0.33 9.82
N GLN A 47 0.67 0.15 10.73
CA GLN A 47 2.10 -0.18 10.73
C GLN A 47 2.33 -1.68 10.92
N GLU A 48 1.65 -2.27 11.91
CA GLU A 48 1.73 -3.70 12.20
C GLU A 48 1.22 -4.54 11.00
N VAL A 49 0.09 -4.16 10.41
CA VAL A 49 -0.48 -4.82 9.22
C VAL A 49 0.50 -4.75 8.06
N LEU A 50 1.12 -3.59 7.78
CA LEU A 50 2.08 -3.44 6.69
C LEU A 50 3.32 -4.32 6.88
N GLN A 51 3.80 -4.46 8.12
CA GLN A 51 4.97 -5.28 8.44
C GLN A 51 4.67 -6.78 8.41
N ASN A 52 3.48 -7.19 8.82
CA ASN A 52 3.10 -8.59 8.94
C ASN A 52 2.44 -9.17 7.68
N THR A 53 1.95 -8.32 6.76
CA THR A 53 1.24 -8.77 5.56
C THR A 53 2.18 -8.77 4.36
N GLN A 54 2.52 -9.96 3.86
CA GLN A 54 3.38 -10.09 2.69
C GLN A 54 2.66 -10.02 1.33
N SER A 55 1.35 -10.33 1.29
CA SER A 55 0.50 -10.30 0.09
C SER A 55 -0.90 -9.75 0.38
N GLY A 56 -1.55 -9.16 -0.63
CA GLY A 56 -2.88 -8.56 -0.49
C GLY A 56 -2.93 -7.04 -0.34
N VAL A 57 -4.09 -6.51 0.06
CA VAL A 57 -4.35 -5.06 0.07
C VAL A 57 -3.47 -4.38 1.12
N MET A 58 -2.64 -3.42 0.69
CA MET A 58 -1.92 -2.55 1.62
C MET A 58 -2.91 -1.79 2.54
N PRO A 59 -2.59 -1.63 3.83
CA PRO A 59 -3.43 -0.81 4.70
C PRO A 59 -3.53 0.61 4.13
N LEU A 60 -4.71 1.21 4.18
CA LEU A 60 -4.93 2.60 3.74
C LEU A 60 -4.58 2.87 2.25
N TYR A 61 -4.63 1.84 1.39
CA TYR A 61 -4.38 1.91 -0.07
C TYR A 61 -5.20 2.97 -0.82
N GLY A 62 -6.35 3.41 -0.30
CA GLY A 62 -7.12 4.53 -0.87
C GLY A 62 -6.36 5.86 -0.89
N ALA A 63 -5.33 6.02 -0.04
CA ALA A 63 -4.42 7.15 -0.10
C ALA A 63 -3.45 7.08 -1.29
N LEU A 64 -3.14 5.86 -1.75
CA LEU A 64 -2.32 5.61 -2.94
C LEU A 64 -3.16 5.68 -4.22
N ILE A 65 -4.42 5.26 -4.17
CA ILE A 65 -5.28 5.14 -5.35
C ILE A 65 -6.53 5.98 -5.14
N LYS A 66 -6.55 7.16 -5.76
CA LYS A 66 -7.65 8.14 -5.64
C LYS A 66 -8.79 7.94 -6.65
N ASN A 67 -8.67 6.98 -7.58
CA ASN A 67 -9.71 6.65 -8.54
C ASN A 67 -10.54 5.46 -8.04
N GLU A 68 -11.84 5.67 -7.84
CA GLU A 68 -12.77 4.64 -7.32
C GLU A 68 -12.79 3.35 -8.17
N GLN A 69 -12.62 3.46 -9.49
CA GLN A 69 -12.56 2.27 -10.36
C GLN A 69 -11.28 1.46 -10.12
N ASP A 70 -10.17 2.13 -9.81
CA ASP A 70 -8.89 1.49 -9.55
C ASP A 70 -8.83 0.92 -8.11
N VAL A 71 -9.55 1.54 -7.16
CA VAL A 71 -9.75 1.03 -5.78
C VAL A 71 -10.43 -0.34 -5.80
N GLN A 72 -11.54 -0.48 -6.54
CA GLN A 72 -12.27 -1.75 -6.66
C GLN A 72 -11.44 -2.85 -7.33
N LEU A 73 -10.54 -2.50 -8.27
CA LEU A 73 -9.65 -3.46 -8.92
C LEU A 73 -8.61 -4.02 -7.94
N VAL A 74 -8.00 -3.16 -7.12
CA VAL A 74 -7.01 -3.57 -6.11
C VAL A 74 -7.64 -4.43 -5.01
N GLU A 75 -8.86 -4.09 -4.56
CA GLU A 75 -9.61 -4.93 -3.63
C GLU A 75 -9.83 -6.35 -4.18
N ARG A 76 -10.20 -6.47 -5.46
CA ARG A 76 -10.41 -7.77 -6.12
C ARG A 76 -9.11 -8.57 -6.24
N LEU A 77 -8.01 -7.93 -6.66
CA LEU A 77 -6.72 -8.60 -6.84
C LEU A 77 -6.20 -9.17 -5.50
N ALA A 78 -6.25 -8.38 -4.45
CA ALA A 78 -5.83 -8.82 -3.13
C ALA A 78 -6.71 -9.93 -2.52
N PHE A 79 -8.00 -9.94 -2.85
CA PHE A 79 -8.90 -11.01 -2.41
C PHE A 79 -8.60 -12.34 -3.13
N ILE A 80 -8.13 -12.29 -4.37
CA ILE A 80 -7.69 -13.48 -5.13
C ILE A 80 -6.38 -14.02 -4.56
N GLU A 81 -5.43 -13.16 -4.20
CA GLU A 81 -4.17 -13.58 -3.58
C GLU A 81 -4.36 -14.28 -2.23
N ARG A 82 -5.33 -13.84 -1.41
CA ARG A 82 -5.64 -14.46 -0.11
C ARG A 82 -6.24 -15.87 -0.18
N ARG A 83 -6.64 -16.33 -1.37
CA ARG A 83 -7.23 -17.67 -1.60
C ARG A 83 -6.23 -18.68 -2.18
N ARG A 84 -5.00 -18.27 -2.46
CA ARG A 84 -3.89 -19.15 -2.84
C ARG A 84 -2.99 -19.38 -1.62
#